data_AF-A0A7X0IJE6-F1
#
_entry.id   AF-A0A7X0IJE6-F1
#
_cell.length_a   1.000
_cell.length_b   1.000
_cell.length_c   1.000
_cell.angle_alpha   90.00
_cell.angle_beta   90.00
_cell.angle_gamma   90.00
#
_symmetry.space_group_name_H-M   'P 1'
#
loop_
_entity.id
_entity.type
_entity.pdbx_description
1 polymer ?
#
loop_
_entity_poly.entity_id
_entity_poly.type
_entity_poly.pdbx_seq_one_letter_code
_entity_poly.pdbx_strand_id
1 'polypeptide(L)'
;MPAGLAVATTAGRLATRSVIHTVGPVHSATDDRSHVLASCYRESLRVADELAAATVAFPAISTGIYRWPMRDAARIAIGTVRATPSQVQEVRFVLFDATAYAVFDEILAGGLEADG
;
A
#
# COMPACT_ATOMS: atom_id res chain seq x y z
N MET A 1 -6.36 -14.29 7.76
CA MET A 1 -7.10 -13.02 7.86
C MET A 1 -7.82 -12.78 6.54
N PRO A 2 -9.06 -12.25 6.56
CA PRO A 2 -9.78 -11.84 5.34
C PRO A 2 -9.01 -10.81 4.51
N ALA A 3 -9.25 -10.80 3.19
CA ALA A 3 -8.65 -9.80 2.32
C ALA A 3 -9.15 -8.39 2.66
N GLY A 4 -8.26 -7.39 2.60
CA GLY A 4 -8.57 -6.00 2.91
C GLY A 4 -8.47 -5.61 4.39
N LEU A 5 -8.17 -6.55 5.29
CA LEU A 5 -7.91 -6.27 6.71
C LEU A 5 -6.40 -6.22 7.00
N ALA A 6 -6.03 -5.58 8.11
CA ALA A 6 -4.66 -5.49 8.57
C ALA A 6 -4.52 -5.81 10.07
N VAL A 7 -3.42 -6.46 10.46
CA VAL A 7 -3.07 -6.75 11.87
C VAL A 7 -1.58 -6.57 12.11
N ALA A 8 -1.20 -6.14 13.31
CA ALA A 8 0.20 -5.95 13.67
C ALA A 8 0.77 -7.14 14.45
N THR A 9 2.06 -7.39 14.25
CA THR A 9 2.89 -8.22 15.13
C THR A 9 4.17 -7.47 15.49
N THR A 10 4.89 -7.94 16.51
CA THR A 10 6.27 -7.52 16.73
C THR A 10 7.15 -7.94 15.54
N ALA A 11 8.24 -7.22 15.32
CA ALA A 11 9.10 -7.40 14.14
C ALA A 11 10.19 -8.48 14.29
N GLY A 12 10.29 -9.12 15.46
CA GLY A 12 11.33 -10.11 15.75
C GLY A 12 12.74 -9.51 15.63
N ARG A 13 13.52 -9.99 14.66
CA ARG A 13 14.92 -9.55 14.43
C ARG A 13 15.06 -8.43 13.39
N LEU A 14 13.97 -7.93 12.83
CA LEU A 14 14.02 -6.84 11.86
C LEU A 14 14.33 -5.52 12.59
N ALA A 15 14.95 -4.57 11.89
CA ALA A 15 15.26 -3.24 12.42
C ALA A 15 14.02 -2.34 12.63
N THR A 16 12.83 -2.79 12.23
CA THR A 16 11.57 -2.09 12.47
C THR A 16 10.96 -2.50 13.82
N ARG A 17 10.04 -1.69 14.35
CA ARG A 17 9.35 -1.96 15.62
C ARG A 17 8.25 -3.03 15.45
N SER A 18 7.51 -2.92 14.35
CA SER A 18 6.32 -3.75 14.08
C SER A 18 6.26 -4.14 12.62
N VAL A 19 5.55 -5.24 12.35
CA VAL A 19 5.14 -5.65 11.00
C VAL A 19 3.62 -5.62 10.95
N ILE A 20 3.07 -4.87 10.00
CA ILE A 20 1.64 -4.85 9.72
C ILE A 20 1.39 -5.81 8.57
N HIS A 21 0.68 -6.89 8.85
CA HIS A 21 0.28 -7.89 7.86
C HIS A 21 -1.04 -7.45 7.25
N THR A 22 -1.17 -7.56 5.93
CA THR A 22 -2.45 -7.40 5.21
C THR A 22 -2.52 -8.41 4.08
N VAL A 23 -3.73 -8.81 3.70
CA VAL A 23 -3.96 -9.77 2.60
C VAL A 23 -4.64 -9.03 1.46
N GLY A 24 -3.92 -8.87 0.35
CA GLY A 24 -4.46 -8.29 -0.87
C GLY A 24 -5.43 -9.24 -1.60
N PRO A 25 -6.35 -8.72 -2.43
CA PRO A 25 -7.18 -9.56 -3.30
C PRO A 25 -6.36 -10.18 -4.43
N VAL A 26 -6.81 -11.34 -4.93
CA VAL A 26 -6.38 -11.89 -6.22
C VAL A 26 -7.08 -11.11 -7.33
N HIS A 27 -6.34 -10.69 -8.35
CA HIS A 27 -6.89 -9.96 -9.48
C HIS A 27 -7.79 -10.83 -10.35
N SER A 28 -8.89 -10.23 -10.80
CA SER A 28 -9.86 -10.81 -11.73
C SER A 28 -10.17 -9.80 -12.83
N ALA A 29 -10.23 -10.24 -14.08
CA ALA A 29 -10.63 -9.38 -15.19
C ALA A 29 -12.15 -9.11 -15.23
N THR A 30 -12.94 -9.87 -14.46
CA THR A 30 -14.42 -9.84 -14.50
C THR A 30 -15.06 -9.48 -13.17
N ASP A 31 -14.27 -9.37 -12.10
CA ASP A 31 -14.75 -9.02 -10.76
C ASP A 31 -13.87 -7.90 -10.20
N ASP A 32 -14.46 -6.72 -10.00
CA ASP A 32 -13.74 -5.55 -9.50
C ASP A 32 -13.56 -5.64 -7.99
N ARG A 33 -12.30 -5.85 -7.58
CA ARG A 33 -11.88 -5.90 -6.17
C ARG A 33 -10.99 -4.74 -5.78
N SER A 34 -10.99 -3.65 -6.56
CA SER A 34 -10.17 -2.45 -6.33
C SER A 34 -10.41 -1.88 -4.93
N HIS A 35 -11.67 -1.87 -4.47
CA HIS A 35 -12.06 -1.46 -3.13
C HIS A 35 -11.40 -2.29 -2.01
N VAL A 36 -11.15 -3.59 -2.25
CA VAL A 36 -10.46 -4.47 -1.30
C VAL A 36 -8.97 -4.17 -1.28
N LEU A 37 -8.35 -3.94 -2.45
CA LEU A 37 -6.95 -3.53 -2.52
C LEU A 37 -6.74 -2.18 -1.82
N ALA A 38 -7.62 -1.21 -2.06
CA ALA A 38 -7.62 0.07 -1.36
C ALA A 38 -7.78 -0.13 0.17
N SER A 39 -8.65 -1.06 0.59
CA SER A 39 -8.84 -1.38 2.02
C SER A 39 -7.54 -1.84 2.68
N CYS A 40 -6.69 -2.58 1.98
CA CYS A 40 -5.40 -3.02 2.52
C CYS A 40 -4.55 -1.83 2.99
N TYR A 41 -4.46 -0.77 2.17
CA TYR A 41 -3.71 0.43 2.51
C TYR A 41 -4.38 1.23 3.65
N ARG A 42 -5.70 1.41 3.61
CA ARG A 42 -6.45 2.12 4.68
C ARG A 42 -6.30 1.45 6.03
N GLU A 43 -6.53 0.14 6.09
CA GLU A 43 -6.44 -0.60 7.33
C GLU A 43 -5.00 -0.67 7.84
N SER A 44 -4.01 -0.75 6.95
CA SER A 44 -2.61 -0.67 7.38
C SER A 44 -2.24 0.70 7.95
N LEU A 45 -2.72 1.81 7.37
CA LEU A 45 -2.52 3.15 7.94
C LEU A 45 -3.22 3.30 9.29
N ARG A 46 -4.46 2.81 9.42
CA ARG A 46 -5.21 2.78 10.68
C ARG A 46 -4.43 2.05 11.78
N VAL A 47 -3.88 0.88 11.47
CA VAL A 47 -3.04 0.11 12.41
C VAL A 47 -1.71 0.82 12.71
N ALA A 48 -1.13 1.50 11.73
CA ALA A 48 0.08 2.30 11.95
C ALA A 48 -0.16 3.46 12.93
N ASP A 49 -1.32 4.12 12.83
CA ASP A 49 -1.73 5.17 13.76
C ASP A 49 -1.93 4.63 15.19
N GLU A 50 -2.56 3.45 15.34
CA GLU A 50 -2.70 2.77 16.64
C GLU A 50 -1.34 2.44 17.28
N LEU A 51 -0.33 2.17 16.45
CA LEU A 51 1.04 1.93 16.88
C LEU A 51 1.85 3.21 17.08
N ALA A 52 1.26 4.39 16.84
CA ALA A 52 1.94 5.69 16.80
C ALA A 52 3.19 5.68 15.90
N ALA A 53 3.10 5.00 14.75
CA ALA A 53 4.19 4.92 13.79
C ALA A 53 4.28 6.22 12.98
N ALA A 54 5.45 6.87 13.01
CA ALA A 54 5.69 8.06 12.19
C ALA A 54 5.97 7.72 10.72
N THR A 55 6.44 6.50 10.43
CA THR A 55 6.82 6.07 9.07
C THR A 55 6.31 4.67 8.77
N VAL A 56 5.92 4.43 7.51
CA VAL A 56 5.45 3.12 7.03
C VAL A 56 6.06 2.81 5.67
N ALA A 57 6.46 1.56 5.46
CA ALA A 57 6.91 1.05 4.17
C ALA A 57 5.91 0.02 3.61
N PHE A 58 5.42 0.23 2.40
CA PHE A 58 4.54 -0.68 1.68
C PHE A 58 5.26 -1.35 0.51
N PRO A 59 5.03 -2.65 0.25
CA PRO A 59 5.30 -3.24 -1.05
C PRO A 59 4.21 -2.84 -2.07
N ALA A 60 4.37 -3.23 -3.33
CA ALA A 60 3.28 -3.22 -4.30
C ALA A 60 2.31 -4.38 -4.03
N ILE A 61 1.31 -4.16 -3.17
CA ILE A 61 0.38 -5.21 -2.71
C ILE A 61 -0.35 -5.82 -3.93
N SER A 62 -0.50 -7.15 -3.94
CA SER A 62 -1.17 -7.96 -4.97
C SER A 62 -0.52 -8.03 -6.36
N THR A 63 0.60 -7.36 -6.64
CA THR A 63 1.21 -7.33 -7.99
C THR A 63 2.08 -8.54 -8.34
N GLY A 64 2.43 -9.37 -7.35
CA GLY A 64 3.17 -10.62 -7.54
C GLY A 64 2.27 -11.77 -8.01
N ILE A 65 2.25 -12.88 -7.26
CA ILE A 65 1.42 -14.07 -7.58
C ILE A 65 -0.08 -13.77 -7.69
N TYR A 66 -0.57 -12.69 -7.10
CA TYR A 66 -1.98 -12.26 -7.17
C TYR A 66 -2.30 -11.48 -8.46
N ARG A 67 -1.29 -11.21 -9.30
CA ARG A 67 -1.39 -10.73 -10.69
C ARG A 67 -2.17 -9.44 -10.89
N TRP A 68 -2.21 -8.55 -9.89
CA TRP A 68 -2.78 -7.23 -10.08
C TRP A 68 -1.93 -6.40 -11.06
N PRO A 69 -2.51 -5.78 -12.10
CA PRO A 69 -1.76 -4.97 -13.05
C PRO A 69 -1.01 -3.83 -12.36
N MET A 70 0.31 -3.74 -12.56
CA MET A 70 1.20 -2.83 -11.82
C MET A 70 0.73 -1.37 -11.82
N ARG A 71 0.40 -0.83 -13.00
CA ARG A 71 -0.05 0.57 -13.14
C ARG A 71 -1.37 0.83 -12.43
N ASP A 72 -2.28 -0.13 -12.44
CA ASP A 72 -3.55 -0.01 -11.72
C ASP A 72 -3.36 -0.09 -10.21
N ALA A 73 -2.56 -1.05 -9.73
CA ALA A 73 -2.20 -1.19 -8.32
C ALA A 73 -1.54 0.08 -7.77
N ALA A 74 -0.62 0.68 -8.54
CA ALA A 74 0.08 1.90 -8.15
C ALA A 74 -0.87 3.11 -8.01
N ARG A 75 -1.85 3.26 -8.93
CA ARG A 75 -2.89 4.30 -8.80
C ARG A 75 -3.73 4.11 -7.54
N ILE A 76 -4.18 2.88 -7.29
CA ILE A 76 -4.96 2.55 -6.09
C ILE A 76 -4.13 2.80 -4.83
N ALA A 77 -2.87 2.37 -4.81
CA ALA A 77 -1.98 2.52 -3.67
C ALA A 77 -1.72 3.99 -3.31
N ILE A 78 -1.22 4.77 -4.27
CA ILE A 78 -0.87 6.18 -4.08
C ILE A 78 -2.13 7.00 -3.78
N GLY A 79 -3.19 6.82 -4.58
CA GLY A 79 -4.45 7.53 -4.39
C GLY A 79 -5.08 7.25 -3.03
N THR A 80 -5.08 5.99 -2.59
CA THR A 80 -5.62 5.62 -1.28
C THR A 80 -4.77 6.19 -0.15
N VAL A 81 -3.44 6.06 -0.21
CA VAL A 81 -2.55 6.58 0.82
C VAL A 81 -2.71 8.10 0.98
N ARG A 82 -2.79 8.85 -0.13
CA ARG A 82 -3.00 10.31 -0.08
C ARG A 82 -4.38 10.70 0.45
N ALA A 83 -5.42 9.97 0.06
CA ALA A 83 -6.80 10.29 0.45
C ALA A 83 -7.17 9.81 1.87
N THR A 84 -6.32 9.02 2.53
CA THR A 84 -6.60 8.47 3.86
C THR A 84 -5.97 9.36 4.93
N PRO A 85 -6.78 10.02 5.78
CA PRO A 85 -6.24 10.74 6.94
C PRO A 85 -5.48 9.79 7.84
N SER A 86 -4.24 10.14 8.19
CA SER A 86 -3.36 9.36 9.06
C SER A 86 -2.33 10.26 9.74
N GLN A 87 -1.82 9.82 10.88
CA GLN A 87 -0.74 10.49 11.62
C GLN A 87 0.65 10.10 11.11
N VAL A 88 0.74 9.15 10.18
CA VAL A 88 1.98 8.77 9.50
C VAL A 88 2.52 9.95 8.70
N GLN A 89 3.75 10.32 8.97
CA GLN A 89 4.42 11.48 8.36
C GLN A 89 5.10 11.11 7.04
N GLU A 90 5.53 9.86 6.90
CA GLU A 90 6.23 9.39 5.71
C GLU A 90 5.78 7.99 5.30
N VAL A 91 5.39 7.84 4.04
CA VAL A 91 5.11 6.56 3.42
C VAL A 91 6.13 6.29 2.32
N ARG A 92 6.78 5.12 2.37
CA ARG A 92 7.68 4.64 1.31
C ARG A 92 7.05 3.46 0.58
N PHE A 93 7.06 3.50 -0.75
CA PHE A 93 6.81 2.31 -1.56
C PHE A 93 8.13 1.62 -1.88
N VAL A 94 8.32 0.42 -1.35
CA VAL A 94 9.54 -0.40 -1.54
C VAL A 94 9.27 -1.39 -2.66
N LEU A 95 9.85 -1.12 -3.82
CA LEU A 95 9.53 -1.77 -5.09
C LEU A 95 10.67 -2.70 -5.50
N PHE A 96 10.32 -3.88 -6.02
CA PHE A 96 11.29 -4.96 -6.24
C PHE A 96 12.22 -4.71 -7.43
N ASP A 97 11.72 -4.07 -8.49
CA ASP A 97 12.46 -3.85 -9.73
C ASP A 97 12.26 -2.42 -10.29
N ALA A 98 13.07 -2.09 -11.30
CA ALA A 98 13.08 -0.79 -11.94
C ALA A 98 11.78 -0.47 -12.71
N THR A 99 11.08 -1.51 -13.21
CA THR A 99 9.82 -1.34 -13.93
C THR A 99 8.71 -0.92 -12.98
N ALA A 100 8.60 -1.58 -11.83
CA ALA A 100 7.69 -1.20 -10.76
C ALA A 100 8.00 0.22 -10.26
N TYR A 101 9.29 0.53 -10.05
CA TYR A 101 9.74 1.86 -9.67
C TYR A 101 9.28 2.94 -10.65
N ALA A 102 9.58 2.78 -11.94
CA ALA A 102 9.22 3.77 -12.96
C ALA A 102 7.71 4.03 -13.02
N VAL A 103 6.89 2.98 -12.85
CA VAL A 103 5.42 3.11 -12.85
C VAL A 103 4.93 3.89 -11.62
N PHE A 104 5.44 3.58 -10.43
CA PHE A 104 5.06 4.32 -9.22
C PHE A 104 5.56 5.77 -9.25
N ASP A 105 6.77 6.01 -9.75
CA ASP A 105 7.36 7.34 -9.89
C ASP A 105 6.53 8.23 -10.82
N GLU A 106 6.17 7.72 -12.01
CA GLU A 106 5.30 8.43 -12.95
C GLU A 106 3.95 8.82 -12.34
N ILE A 107 3.31 7.88 -11.63
CA ILE A 107 1.99 8.12 -11.01
C ILE A 107 2.11 9.10 -9.85
N LEU A 108 3.19 9.03 -9.07
CA LEU A 108 3.41 9.92 -7.95
C LEU A 108 3.67 11.35 -8.41
N ALA A 109 4.47 11.53 -9.48
CA ALA A 109 4.78 12.81 -10.09
C ALA A 109 3.52 13.46 -10.70
N GLY A 110 2.72 12.70 -11.45
CA GLY A 110 1.48 13.21 -12.06
C GLY A 110 0.43 13.68 -11.05
N GLY A 111 0.48 13.19 -9.80
CA GLY A 111 -0.38 13.67 -8.73
C GLY A 111 0.13 14.91 -8.00
N LEU A 112 1.39 15.32 -8.17
CA LEU A 112 1.94 16.54 -7.55
C LEU A 112 1.61 17.81 -8.33
N GLU A 113 1.35 17.69 -9.64
CA GLU A 113 1.03 18.84 -10.51
C GLU A 113 -0.43 19.29 -10.40
N ALA A 114 -1.34 18.47 -9.84
CA ALA A 114 -2.77 18.76 -9.74
C ALA A 114 -3.17 19.56 -8.48
N ASP A 115 -2.25 19.70 -7.51
CA ASP A 115 -2.46 20.41 -6.24
C ASP A 115 -1.70 21.78 -6.19
N GLY A 116 -1.34 22.32 -7.36
CA GLY A 116 -0.62 23.60 -7.53
C GLY A 116 -1.47 24.75 -8.03
#